data_AF-A0A1R1YC11-F1
#
_entry.id   AF-A0A1R1YC11-F1
#
_cell.length_a   1.000
_cell.length_b   1.000
_cell.length_c   1.000
_cell.angle_alpha   90.00
_cell.angle_beta   90.00
_cell.angle_gamma   90.00
#
_symmetry.space_group_name_H-M   'P 1'
#
loop_
_entity.id
_entity.type
_entity.pdbx_description
1 polymer ?
#
loop_
_entity_poly.entity_id
_entity_poly.type
_entity_poly.pdbx_seq_one_letter_code
_entity_poly.pdbx_strand_id
1 'polypeptide(L)'
;MNKEKFKTWIDLEYEFKKNFSNKESEIIAWDKIQNIRQTDYKYIEDLELELEELFIKAKIDDEKVKWDCLLSSLESKNKRIILEKGIHTSKRTIDHIKGSEKLDRVMEVGMEGSKIGKEMEVDLDRKIV
;
A
#
# COMPACT_ATOMS: atom_id res chain seq x y z
N MET A 1 -5.01 -19.83 -35.62
CA MET A 1 -6.44 -19.44 -35.74
C MET A 1 -7.28 -20.56 -35.14
N ASN A 2 -7.95 -20.34 -34.01
CA ASN A 2 -8.57 -21.36 -33.14
C ASN A 2 -9.90 -21.98 -33.67
N LYS A 3 -10.13 -21.99 -34.99
CA LYS A 3 -11.44 -22.36 -35.56
C LYS A 3 -11.88 -23.80 -35.24
N GLU A 4 -10.95 -24.71 -34.96
CA GLU A 4 -11.25 -26.12 -34.68
C GLU A 4 -11.68 -26.41 -33.23
N LYS A 5 -11.52 -25.44 -32.31
CA LYS A 5 -11.84 -25.60 -30.88
C LYS A 5 -13.26 -25.22 -30.49
N PHE A 6 -13.99 -24.55 -31.38
CA PHE A 6 -15.34 -24.05 -31.12
C PHE A 6 -16.36 -25.00 -31.73
N LYS A 7 -16.54 -26.17 -31.12
CA LYS A 7 -17.49 -27.19 -31.61
C LYS A 7 -18.89 -27.00 -31.05
N THR A 8 -19.03 -26.34 -29.91
CA THR A 8 -20.32 -26.00 -29.30
C THR A 8 -20.37 -24.54 -28.86
N TRP A 9 -21.58 -24.01 -28.74
CA TRP A 9 -21.81 -22.68 -28.17
C TRP A 9 -21.28 -22.57 -26.73
N ILE A 10 -21.31 -23.67 -25.97
CA ILE A 10 -20.79 -23.75 -24.60
C ILE A 10 -19.26 -23.59 -24.59
N ASP A 11 -18.54 -24.26 -25.50
CA ASP A 11 -17.08 -24.14 -25.61
C ASP A 11 -16.67 -22.72 -26.00
N LEU A 12 -17.44 -22.10 -26.89
CA LEU A 12 -17.23 -20.72 -27.31
C LEU A 12 -17.53 -19.74 -26.17
N GLU A 13 -18.64 -19.89 -25.45
CA GLU A 13 -18.98 -19.05 -24.30
C GLU A 13 -17.94 -19.16 -23.18
N TYR A 14 -17.49 -20.39 -22.88
CA TYR A 14 -16.46 -20.65 -21.88
C TYR A 14 -15.12 -20.01 -22.25
N GLU A 15 -14.62 -20.24 -23.47
CA GLU A 15 -13.35 -19.66 -23.92
C GLU A 15 -13.46 -18.14 -24.12
N PHE A 16 -14.62 -17.63 -24.51
CA PHE A 16 -14.86 -16.18 -24.61
C PHE A 16 -14.81 -15.53 -23.23
N LYS A 17 -15.61 -16.01 -22.27
CA LYS A 17 -15.58 -15.51 -20.88
C LYS A 17 -14.19 -15.59 -20.31
N LYS A 18 -13.55 -16.77 -20.38
CA LYS A 18 -12.18 -16.99 -19.88
C LYS A 18 -11.14 -16.04 -20.48
N ASN A 19 -11.21 -15.72 -21.77
CA ASN A 19 -10.22 -14.86 -22.40
C ASN A 19 -10.53 -13.36 -22.27
N PHE A 20 -11.81 -12.98 -22.19
CA PHE A 20 -12.21 -11.57 -22.16
C PHE A 20 -12.48 -11.04 -20.75
N SER A 21 -13.14 -11.81 -19.86
CA SER A 21 -13.39 -11.37 -18.48
C SER A 21 -12.08 -11.17 -17.72
N ASN A 22 -11.08 -12.01 -17.99
CA ASN A 22 -9.77 -11.92 -17.37
C ASN A 22 -8.97 -10.72 -17.90
N LYS A 23 -9.09 -10.37 -19.18
CA LYS A 23 -8.38 -9.22 -19.76
C LYS A 23 -8.96 -7.89 -19.30
N GLU A 24 -10.29 -7.78 -19.24
CA GLU A 24 -10.95 -6.58 -18.74
C GLU A 24 -10.63 -6.35 -17.25
N SER A 25 -10.70 -7.43 -16.44
CA SER A 25 -10.32 -7.36 -15.03
C SER A 25 -8.85 -6.99 -14.82
N GLU A 26 -7.95 -7.48 -15.68
CA GLU A 26 -6.53 -7.16 -15.64
C GLU A 26 -6.26 -5.68 -15.96
N ILE A 27 -6.93 -5.13 -16.98
CA ILE A 27 -6.82 -3.70 -17.33
C ILE A 27 -7.34 -2.82 -16.20
N ILE A 28 -8.49 -3.19 -15.59
CA ILE A 28 -9.04 -2.46 -14.44
C ILE A 28 -8.08 -2.52 -13.25
N ALA A 29 -7.43 -3.66 -13.01
CA ALA A 29 -6.44 -3.80 -11.95
C ALA A 29 -5.22 -2.90 -12.20
N TRP A 30 -4.72 -2.84 -13.44
CA TRP A 30 -3.64 -1.94 -13.83
C TRP A 30 -3.98 -0.46 -13.61
N ASP A 31 -5.17 -0.03 -14.01
CA ASP A 31 -5.64 1.34 -13.80
C ASP A 31 -5.70 1.69 -12.30
N LYS A 32 -6.17 0.75 -11.48
CA LYS A 32 -6.17 0.93 -10.01
C LYS A 32 -4.76 1.04 -9.43
N ILE A 33 -3.81 0.20 -9.87
CA ILE A 33 -2.40 0.26 -9.42
C ILE A 33 -1.78 1.61 -9.73
N GLN A 34 -2.11 2.22 -10.86
CA GLN A 34 -1.58 3.53 -11.24
C GLN A 34 -2.16 4.70 -10.44
N ASN A 35 -3.38 4.54 -9.91
CA ASN A 35 -4.11 5.60 -9.23
C ASN A 35 -4.08 5.48 -7.70
N ILE A 36 -3.66 4.34 -7.16
CA ILE A 36 -3.56 4.11 -5.71
C ILE A 36 -2.50 5.03 -5.08
N ARG A 37 -2.85 5.67 -3.96
CA ARG A 37 -1.95 6.57 -3.24
C ARG A 37 -1.87 6.16 -1.78
N GLN A 38 -0.70 6.31 -1.18
CA GLN A 38 -0.48 6.06 0.24
C GLN A 38 -1.40 6.91 1.13
N THR A 39 -1.75 8.13 0.69
CA THR A 39 -2.67 9.05 1.40
C THR A 39 -4.05 8.48 1.66
N ASP A 40 -4.46 7.49 0.86
CA ASP A 40 -5.80 6.91 0.92
C ASP A 40 -5.89 5.83 2.02
N TYR A 41 -4.76 5.53 2.67
CA TYR A 41 -4.62 4.47 3.68
C TYR A 41 -4.08 5.04 4.99
N LYS A 42 -4.51 4.44 6.11
CA LYS A 42 -4.06 4.84 7.44
C LYS A 42 -2.66 4.32 7.74
N TYR A 43 -2.38 3.08 7.35
CA TYR A 43 -1.09 2.43 7.56
C TYR A 43 -0.55 1.88 6.25
N ILE A 44 0.77 1.81 6.15
CA ILE A 44 1.44 1.24 4.98
C ILE A 44 1.09 -0.24 4.76
N GLU A 45 0.74 -0.97 5.81
CA GLU A 45 0.31 -2.38 5.75
C GLU A 45 -1.02 -2.53 5.00
N ASP A 46 -1.92 -1.57 5.12
CA ASP A 46 -3.20 -1.58 4.41
C ASP A 46 -2.98 -1.37 2.91
N LEU A 47 -2.04 -0.47 2.56
CA LEU A 47 -1.63 -0.25 1.17
C LEU A 47 -0.94 -1.50 0.58
N GLU A 48 -0.09 -2.18 1.36
CA GLU A 48 0.60 -3.41 0.94
C GLU A 48 -0.42 -4.51 0.58
N LEU A 49 -1.42 -4.72 1.43
CA LEU A 49 -2.46 -5.72 1.21
C LEU A 49 -3.25 -5.44 -0.08
N GLU A 50 -3.70 -4.20 -0.27
CA GLU A 50 -4.44 -3.83 -1.49
C GLU A 50 -3.57 -3.98 -2.75
N LEU A 51 -2.30 -3.54 -2.71
CA LEU A 51 -1.39 -3.68 -3.83
C LEU A 51 -1.16 -5.15 -4.20
N GLU A 52 -0.98 -6.05 -3.23
CA GLU A 52 -0.77 -7.47 -3.51
C GLU A 52 -2.02 -8.10 -4.14
N GLU A 53 -3.22 -7.73 -3.70
CA GLU A 53 -4.46 -8.15 -4.36
C GLU A 53 -4.55 -7.65 -5.81
N LEU A 54 -4.16 -6.40 -6.05
CA LEU A 54 -4.16 -5.82 -7.39
C LEU A 54 -3.11 -6.47 -8.29
N PHE A 55 -1.92 -6.80 -7.76
CA PHE A 55 -0.88 -7.51 -8.51
C PHE A 55 -1.34 -8.90 -8.93
N ILE A 56 -2.05 -9.63 -8.06
CA ILE A 56 -2.64 -10.93 -8.42
C ILE A 56 -3.68 -10.77 -9.54
N LYS A 57 -4.57 -9.76 -9.44
CA LYS A 57 -5.60 -9.47 -10.45
C LYS A 57 -4.99 -9.01 -11.79
N ALA A 58 -3.89 -8.27 -11.73
CA ALA A 58 -3.13 -7.76 -12.88
C ALA A 58 -2.09 -8.77 -13.44
N LYS A 59 -1.92 -9.93 -12.79
CA LYS A 59 -0.90 -10.95 -13.10
C LYS A 59 0.54 -10.39 -13.12
N ILE A 60 0.85 -9.51 -12.17
CA ILE A 60 2.20 -8.97 -11.98
C ILE A 60 2.96 -9.88 -11.02
N ASP A 61 3.96 -10.58 -11.53
CA ASP A 61 4.87 -11.45 -10.78
C ASP A 61 6.29 -10.86 -10.63
N ASP A 62 6.66 -9.91 -11.49
CA ASP A 62 7.96 -9.26 -11.47
C ASP A 62 8.11 -8.35 -10.22
N GLU A 63 9.01 -8.76 -9.32
CA GLU A 63 9.33 -8.04 -8.08
C GLU A 63 9.81 -6.60 -8.31
N LYS A 64 10.50 -6.33 -9.42
CA LYS A 64 10.92 -4.98 -9.77
C LYS A 64 9.71 -4.12 -10.13
N VAL A 65 8.77 -4.66 -10.92
CA VAL A 65 7.54 -3.96 -11.27
C VAL A 65 6.70 -3.70 -10.02
N LYS A 66 6.57 -4.68 -9.13
CA LYS A 66 5.90 -4.50 -7.83
C LYS A 66 6.53 -3.36 -7.03
N TRP A 67 7.86 -3.31 -6.98
CA TRP A 67 8.59 -2.25 -6.28
C TRP A 67 8.40 -0.88 -6.93
N ASP A 68 8.48 -0.79 -8.25
CA ASP A 68 8.25 0.47 -8.99
C ASP A 68 6.82 0.98 -8.76
N CYS A 69 5.82 0.09 -8.78
CA CYS A 69 4.43 0.40 -8.45
C CYS A 69 4.28 0.90 -7.00
N LEU A 70 4.85 0.19 -6.02
CA LEU A 70 4.84 0.62 -4.63
C LEU A 70 5.50 1.99 -4.48
N LEU A 71 6.69 2.19 -5.03
CA LEU A 71 7.40 3.47 -4.98
C LEU A 71 6.57 4.60 -5.61
N SER A 72 5.82 4.31 -6.67
CA SER A 72 4.95 5.28 -7.33
C SER A 72 3.75 5.71 -6.47
N SER A 73 3.23 4.82 -5.61
CA SER A 73 2.07 5.11 -4.75
C SER A 73 2.43 5.79 -3.43
N LEU A 74 3.68 5.70 -2.98
CA LEU A 74 4.15 6.35 -1.74
C LEU A 74 3.98 7.88 -1.75
N GLU A 75 3.96 8.49 -0.57
CA GLU A 75 4.08 9.94 -0.44
C GLU A 75 5.49 10.43 -0.75
N SER A 76 5.62 11.67 -1.24
CA SER A 76 6.91 12.30 -1.57
C SER A 76 7.93 12.25 -0.43
N LYS A 77 7.48 12.38 0.83
CA LYS A 77 8.33 12.27 2.02
C LYS A 77 8.96 10.87 2.12
N ASN A 78 8.13 9.83 2.02
CA ASN A 78 8.59 8.44 2.11
C ASN A 78 9.42 8.04 0.89
N LYS A 79 9.01 8.43 -0.33
CA LYS A 79 9.80 8.20 -1.55
C LYS A 79 11.23 8.70 -1.41
N ARG A 80 11.39 9.94 -0.93
CA ARG A 80 12.70 10.56 -0.76
C ARG A 80 13.57 9.75 0.20
N ILE A 81 13.04 9.38 1.36
CA ILE A 81 13.77 8.61 2.38
C ILE A 81 14.20 7.24 1.84
N ILE A 82 13.32 6.55 1.11
CA ILE A 82 13.58 5.23 0.52
C ILE A 82 14.69 5.31 -0.53
N LEU A 83 14.65 6.32 -1.40
CA LEU A 83 15.66 6.55 -2.42
C LEU A 83 17.01 6.95 -1.82
N GLU A 84 17.03 7.84 -0.83
CA GLU A 84 18.24 8.24 -0.11
C GLU A 84 18.92 7.05 0.59
N LYS A 85 18.13 6.06 1.04
CA LYS A 85 18.63 4.84 1.69
C LYS A 85 19.02 3.72 0.72
N GLY A 86 18.80 3.90 -0.59
CA GLY A 86 19.10 2.87 -1.60
C GLY A 86 18.29 1.59 -1.40
N ILE A 87 17.04 1.72 -0.95
CA ILE A 87 16.14 0.56 -0.75
C ILE A 87 15.45 0.27 -2.08
N HIS A 88 15.66 -0.94 -2.61
CA HIS A 88 15.18 -1.36 -3.94
C HIS A 88 14.24 -2.57 -3.91
N THR A 89 13.64 -2.88 -2.75
CA THR A 89 12.72 -4.01 -2.63
C THR A 89 11.45 -3.60 -1.91
N SER A 90 10.31 -4.16 -2.34
CA SER A 90 8.99 -3.86 -1.78
C SER A 90 8.96 -4.13 -0.29
N LYS A 91 9.39 -5.34 0.12
CA LYS A 91 9.44 -5.75 1.52
C LYS A 91 10.22 -4.79 2.42
N ARG A 92 11.44 -4.42 2.03
CA ARG A 92 12.26 -3.49 2.83
C ARG A 92 11.65 -2.09 2.89
N THR A 93 10.98 -1.68 1.82
CA THR A 93 10.27 -0.40 1.76
C THR A 93 9.14 -0.37 2.78
N ILE A 94 8.29 -1.39 2.79
CA ILE A 94 7.20 -1.54 3.76
C ILE A 94 7.74 -1.60 5.19
N ASP A 95 8.72 -2.47 5.45
CA ASP A 95 9.32 -2.62 6.79
C ASP A 95 9.88 -1.28 7.31
N HIS A 96 10.49 -0.49 6.41
CA HIS A 96 11.04 0.80 6.78
C HIS A 96 9.96 1.81 7.18
N ILE A 97 8.92 1.95 6.35
CA ILE A 97 7.83 2.90 6.59
C ILE A 97 7.05 2.49 7.83
N LYS A 98 6.74 1.20 7.98
CA LYS A 98 6.08 0.64 9.16
C LYS A 98 6.87 0.92 10.43
N GLY A 99 8.20 0.83 10.37
CA GLY A 99 9.08 1.22 11.47
C GLY A 99 8.93 2.70 11.84
N SER A 100 8.86 3.59 10.85
CA SER A 100 8.62 5.02 11.06
C SER A 100 7.25 5.29 11.69
N GLU A 101 6.18 4.69 11.16
CA GLU A 101 4.82 4.87 11.68
C GLU A 101 4.67 4.37 13.12
N LYS A 102 5.39 3.30 13.49
CA LYS A 102 5.44 2.82 14.88
C LYS A 102 6.15 3.83 15.78
N LEU A 103 7.27 4.39 15.33
CA LEU A 103 8.03 5.39 16.09
C LEU A 103 7.21 6.66 16.30
N ASP A 104 6.56 7.16 15.25
CA ASP A 104 5.73 8.37 15.29
C ASP A 104 4.62 8.22 16.35
N ARG A 105 3.92 7.07 16.37
CA ARG A 105 2.90 6.77 17.39
C ARG A 105 3.46 6.78 18.82
N VAL A 106 4.63 6.19 19.03
CA VAL A 106 5.25 6.16 20.38
C VAL A 106 5.65 7.58 20.82
N MET A 107 6.15 8.40 19.90
CA MET A 107 6.53 9.79 20.19
C MET A 107 5.32 10.67 20.52
N GLU A 108 4.20 10.50 19.81
CA GLU A 108 2.95 11.22 20.09
C GLU A 108 2.45 10.93 21.51
N VAL A 109 2.40 9.65 21.90
CA VAL A 109 1.98 9.24 23.26
C VAL A 109 2.92 9.80 24.34
N GLY A 110 4.24 9.81 24.10
CA GLY A 110 5.22 10.37 25.03
C GLY A 110 5.09 11.89 25.23
N MET A 111 4.71 12.62 24.17
CA MET A 111 4.47 14.06 24.24
C MET A 111 3.19 14.40 24.98
N GLU A 112 2.11 13.64 24.80
CA GLU A 112 0.85 13.84 25.53
C GLU A 112 1.03 13.59 27.04
N GLY A 113 1.71 12.51 27.42
CA GLY A 113 2.04 12.24 28.83
C GLY A 113 2.89 13.34 29.46
N SER A 114 3.82 13.92 28.69
CA SER A 114 4.65 15.04 29.16
C SER A 114 3.88 16.36 29.31
N LYS A 115 2.86 16.60 28.48
CA LYS A 115 1.98 17.78 28.61
C LYS A 115 1.09 17.69 29.84
N ILE A 116 0.49 16.51 30.06
CA ILE A 116 -0.35 16.24 31.25
C ILE A 116 0.47 16.36 32.53
N GLY A 117 1.70 15.82 32.55
CA GLY A 117 2.60 15.95 33.70
C GLY A 117 2.92 17.41 34.06
N LYS A 118 3.19 18.25 33.04
CA LYS A 118 3.43 19.69 33.24
C LYS A 118 2.18 20.45 33.70
N GLU A 119 1.01 20.12 33.17
CA GLU A 119 -0.25 20.75 33.60
C GLU A 119 -0.60 20.40 35.05
N MET A 120 -0.37 19.15 35.47
CA MET A 120 -0.57 18.73 36.86
C MET A 120 0.43 19.37 37.84
N GLU A 121 1.69 19.53 37.44
CA GLU A 121 2.73 20.19 38.25
C GLU A 121 2.40 21.67 38.47
N VAL A 122 1.97 22.37 37.40
CA VAL A 122 1.53 23.78 37.47
C VAL A 122 0.28 23.96 38.35
N ASP A 123 -0.62 22.97 38.40
CA ASP A 123 -1.83 23.02 39.22
C ASP A 123 -1.59 22.68 40.70
N LEU A 124 -0.55 21.88 41.01
CA LEU A 124 -0.08 21.67 42.38
C LEU A 124 0.60 22.94 42.94
N ASP A 125 1.45 23.60 42.17
CA ASP A 125 2.15 24.82 42.61
C ASP A 125 1.18 25.98 42.89
N ARG A 126 0.04 26.03 42.19
CA ARG A 126 -1.03 27.03 42.43
C ARG A 126 -1.86 26.78 43.69
N LYS A 127 -1.86 25.57 44.25
CA LYS A 127 -2.60 25.22 45.47
C LYS A 127 -1.79 25.39 46.76
N ILE A 128 -0.49 25.65 46.65
CA ILE A 128 0.43 25.79 47.79
C ILE A 128 0.68 27.26 48.19
N VAL A 129 0.11 28.23 47.47
CA VAL A 129 0.18 29.68 47.77
C VAL A 129 -1.10 30.19 48.41
#